data_AF-A0A1A9N3A4-F1
#
_entry.id   AF-A0A1A9N3A4-F1
#
_cell.length_a   1.000
_cell.length_b   1.000
_cell.length_c   1.000
_cell.angle_alpha   90.00
_cell.angle_beta   90.00
_cell.angle_gamma   90.00
#
_symmetry.space_group_name_H-M   'P 1'
#
loop_
_entity.id
_entity.type
_entity.pdbx_description
1 polymer ?
#
loop_
_entity_poly.entity_id
_entity_poly.type
_entity_poly.pdbx_seq_one_letter_code
_entity_poly.pdbx_strand_id
1 'polypeptide(L)'
;MDYEKHPERVLHAGYHCGCGLKPIAEATSLSDRQAETEMEVARIASKLLEPDYLPHLNHASVAQAIAEAAMRHGLIRGGRFFWNTTKEYFAQHSLRPVVERTGIAIERSQAFGNILKGRQFLRHPIEAISMLRALNASWDHVEKIFMNKPNLVTIEEQCNPVKTAPRKDWTKYHQSYINRNFKSLFSRYASQYDELRRERPELSHVQLMRLLPTTANDVLTEDSLAAAGYDVPMVLKNGVRNRALAEMLVEYIDTRAEFLRGTRYPGRIDQRVLQRGFVRPKALSGKGMAEKLVGVPEALKRNAETAAEWRERIASYERPARARSIQHFHRSPTKSTSDVANS
;
A
#
# COMPACT_ATOMS: atom_id res chain seq x y z
N MET A 1 46.03 -7.32 -12.91
CA MET A 1 45.86 -8.69 -12.39
C MET A 1 46.12 -9.64 -13.54
N ASP A 2 46.82 -10.73 -13.28
CA ASP A 2 47.33 -11.67 -14.28
C ASP A 2 46.29 -12.77 -14.51
N TYR A 3 45.41 -12.58 -15.51
CA TYR A 3 44.23 -13.41 -15.76
C TYR A 3 44.59 -14.86 -16.19
N GLU A 4 45.82 -15.10 -16.61
CA GLU A 4 46.33 -16.42 -17.02
C GLU A 4 46.52 -17.38 -15.84
N LYS A 5 46.66 -16.86 -14.60
CA LYS A 5 47.04 -17.68 -13.43
C LYS A 5 45.86 -18.23 -12.62
N HIS A 6 44.62 -17.84 -12.91
CA HIS A 6 43.44 -18.25 -12.13
C HIS A 6 42.21 -18.56 -13.01
N PRO A 7 42.30 -19.50 -13.98
CA PRO A 7 41.22 -19.81 -14.92
C PRO A 7 39.89 -20.21 -14.25
N GLU A 8 39.95 -20.81 -13.05
CA GLU A 8 38.79 -21.17 -12.22
C GLU A 8 38.01 -19.96 -11.67
N ARG A 9 38.64 -18.77 -11.69
CA ARG A 9 38.04 -17.49 -11.29
C ARG A 9 37.60 -16.64 -12.49
N VAL A 10 37.83 -17.14 -13.70
CA VAL A 10 37.43 -16.52 -14.97
C VAL A 10 36.21 -17.25 -15.52
N LEU A 11 35.18 -17.41 -14.69
CA LEU A 11 33.85 -17.70 -15.23
C LEU A 11 33.36 -16.44 -15.97
N HIS A 12 32.66 -16.65 -17.09
CA HIS A 12 32.21 -15.67 -18.08
C HIS A 12 31.97 -14.23 -17.52
N ALA A 13 32.31 -13.22 -18.33
CA ALA A 13 31.97 -11.84 -17.99
C ALA A 13 30.47 -11.73 -17.65
N GLY A 14 30.13 -11.30 -16.42
CA GLY A 14 28.74 -11.19 -15.96
C GLY A 14 28.39 -11.88 -14.63
N TYR A 15 29.24 -12.79 -14.13
CA TYR A 15 28.94 -13.55 -12.91
C TYR A 15 29.48 -12.95 -11.59
N HIS A 16 30.19 -11.82 -11.65
CA HIS A 16 30.89 -11.21 -10.52
C HIS A 16 30.47 -9.75 -10.27
N CYS A 17 30.44 -9.34 -9.00
CA CYS A 17 30.36 -7.92 -8.64
C CYS A 17 31.65 -7.20 -9.10
N GLY A 18 31.53 -5.99 -9.65
CA GLY A 18 32.69 -5.13 -9.96
C GLY A 18 33.57 -4.79 -8.75
N CYS A 19 33.14 -5.16 -7.54
CA CYS A 19 33.83 -5.00 -6.27
C CYS A 19 34.68 -6.21 -5.82
N GLY A 20 34.63 -7.35 -6.52
CA GLY A 20 35.47 -8.51 -6.18
C GLY A 20 34.87 -9.87 -6.51
N LEU A 21 35.77 -10.86 -6.57
CA LEU A 21 35.69 -12.26 -7.05
C LEU A 21 34.57 -13.15 -6.46
N LYS A 22 33.64 -12.62 -5.65
CA LYS A 22 32.53 -13.42 -5.13
C LYS A 22 31.43 -13.49 -6.19
N PRO A 23 31.08 -14.69 -6.67
CA PRO A 23 29.96 -14.83 -7.60
C PRO A 23 28.67 -14.36 -6.93
N ILE A 24 27.86 -13.61 -7.67
CA ILE A 24 26.50 -13.28 -7.24
C ILE A 24 25.67 -14.55 -7.47
N ALA A 25 25.10 -15.13 -6.41
CA ALA A 25 24.44 -16.42 -6.48
C ALA A 25 23.31 -16.42 -7.53
N GLU A 26 22.55 -15.33 -7.59
CA GLU A 26 21.47 -15.12 -8.55
C GLU A 26 21.94 -14.90 -9.98
N ALA A 27 23.19 -14.48 -10.18
CA ALA A 27 23.82 -14.41 -11.50
C ALA A 27 24.30 -15.80 -11.92
N THR A 28 24.90 -16.59 -11.01
CA THR A 28 25.38 -17.96 -11.29
C THR A 28 24.29 -18.96 -11.68
N SER A 29 23.03 -18.67 -11.36
CA SER A 29 21.88 -19.47 -11.79
C SER A 29 21.37 -19.13 -13.19
N LEU A 30 21.90 -18.11 -13.85
CA LEU A 30 21.47 -17.71 -15.19
C LEU A 30 22.05 -18.65 -16.24
N SER A 31 21.20 -19.08 -17.18
CA SER A 31 21.67 -19.71 -18.41
C SER A 31 22.51 -18.72 -19.24
N ASP A 32 23.44 -19.22 -20.05
CA ASP A 32 24.31 -18.39 -20.91
C ASP A 32 23.51 -17.38 -21.75
N ARG A 33 22.35 -17.80 -22.26
CA ARG A 33 21.44 -16.93 -23.02
C ARG A 33 20.89 -15.78 -22.18
N GLN A 34 20.50 -16.04 -20.93
CA GLN A 34 20.03 -15.01 -20.02
C GLN A 34 21.16 -14.07 -19.61
N ALA A 35 22.35 -14.61 -19.34
CA ALA A 35 23.54 -13.84 -19.02
C ALA A 35 23.91 -12.89 -20.17
N GLU A 36 23.94 -13.37 -21.42
CA GLU A 36 24.24 -12.52 -22.59
C GLU A 36 23.19 -11.43 -22.78
N THR A 37 21.93 -11.74 -22.49
CA THR A 37 20.84 -10.76 -22.54
C THR A 37 21.05 -9.64 -21.52
N GLU A 38 21.41 -9.99 -20.28
CA GLU A 38 21.73 -9.02 -19.22
C GLU A 38 22.99 -8.20 -19.55
N MET A 39 24.04 -8.85 -20.07
CA MET A 39 25.26 -8.17 -20.52
C MET A 39 24.95 -7.14 -21.61
N GLU A 40 24.09 -7.45 -22.56
CA GLU A 40 23.71 -6.50 -23.59
C GLU A 40 22.90 -5.32 -23.02
N VAL A 41 21.99 -5.56 -22.07
CA VAL A 41 21.32 -4.46 -21.34
C VAL A 41 22.35 -3.57 -20.62
N ALA A 42 23.39 -4.17 -20.02
CA ALA A 42 24.48 -3.42 -19.39
C ALA A 42 25.30 -2.62 -20.41
N ARG A 43 25.66 -3.21 -21.56
CA ARG A 43 26.36 -2.51 -22.66
C ARG A 43 25.56 -1.32 -23.16
N ILE A 44 24.24 -1.48 -23.32
CA ILE A 44 23.32 -0.40 -23.71
C ILE A 44 23.33 0.70 -22.64
N ALA A 45 23.17 0.32 -21.37
CA ALA A 45 23.17 1.27 -20.27
C ALA A 45 24.48 2.07 -20.23
N SER A 46 25.63 1.43 -20.49
CA SER A 46 26.92 2.12 -20.59
C SER A 46 26.96 3.13 -21.74
N LYS A 47 26.48 2.79 -22.94
CA LYS A 47 26.41 3.74 -24.07
C LYS A 47 25.52 4.95 -23.75
N LEU A 48 24.41 4.73 -23.05
CA LEU A 48 23.48 5.79 -22.65
C LEU A 48 24.05 6.78 -21.61
N LEU A 49 25.22 6.48 -21.03
CA LEU A 49 25.93 7.45 -20.19
C LEU A 49 26.63 8.53 -21.03
N GLU A 50 26.82 8.31 -22.32
CA GLU A 50 27.37 9.32 -23.25
C GLU A 50 26.27 10.34 -23.60
N PRO A 51 26.45 11.63 -23.25
CA PRO A 51 25.38 12.63 -23.42
C PRO A 51 24.91 12.82 -24.87
N ASP A 52 25.82 12.62 -25.83
CA ASP A 52 25.58 12.88 -27.26
C ASP A 52 25.12 11.63 -28.03
N TYR A 53 25.05 10.47 -27.38
CA TYR A 53 24.79 9.21 -28.08
C TYR A 53 23.36 9.09 -28.62
N LEU A 54 22.34 9.54 -27.88
CA LEU A 54 20.95 9.59 -28.35
C LEU A 54 20.30 10.93 -27.97
N PRO A 55 20.43 11.97 -28.80
CA PRO A 55 20.05 13.35 -28.44
C PRO A 55 18.54 13.54 -28.24
N HIS A 56 17.71 12.64 -28.77
CA HIS A 56 16.25 12.71 -28.60
C HIS A 56 15.70 11.72 -27.57
N LEU A 57 16.57 11.00 -26.83
CA LEU A 57 16.14 10.09 -25.79
C LEU A 57 15.67 10.87 -24.55
N ASN A 58 14.36 11.00 -24.40
CA ASN A 58 13.72 11.60 -23.23
C ASN A 58 12.50 10.79 -22.79
N HIS A 59 11.95 11.08 -21.61
CA HIS A 59 10.83 10.31 -21.06
C HIS A 59 9.60 10.26 -21.98
N ALA A 60 9.28 11.35 -22.69
CA ALA A 60 8.12 11.44 -23.57
C ALA A 60 8.30 10.58 -24.83
N SER A 61 9.47 10.68 -25.45
CA SER A 61 9.83 9.88 -26.63
C SER A 61 9.97 8.39 -26.30
N VAL A 62 10.47 8.03 -25.11
CA VAL A 62 10.49 6.63 -24.63
C VAL A 62 9.07 6.09 -24.47
N ALA A 63 8.20 6.84 -23.78
CA ALA A 63 6.80 6.44 -23.60
C ALA A 63 6.09 6.24 -24.93
N GLN A 64 6.37 7.11 -25.91
CA GLN A 64 5.83 6.98 -27.26
C GLN A 64 6.40 5.79 -28.02
N ALA A 65 7.71 5.57 -28.01
CA ALA A 65 8.33 4.45 -28.73
C ALA A 65 7.81 3.10 -28.20
N ILE A 66 7.61 2.99 -26.88
CA ILE A 66 6.96 1.84 -26.24
C ILE A 66 5.55 1.66 -26.79
N ALA A 67 4.79 2.75 -26.86
CA ALA A 67 3.42 2.75 -27.34
C ALA A 67 3.26 2.34 -28.80
N GLU A 68 4.05 2.91 -29.70
CA GLU A 68 4.06 2.55 -31.11
C GLU A 68 4.44 1.10 -31.32
N ALA A 69 5.45 0.62 -30.59
CA ALA A 69 5.82 -0.79 -30.62
C ALA A 69 4.70 -1.69 -30.06
N ALA A 70 4.05 -1.31 -28.96
CA ALA A 70 2.92 -2.04 -28.39
C ALA A 70 1.71 -2.10 -29.34
N MET A 71 1.45 -1.03 -30.11
CA MET A 71 0.43 -1.02 -31.15
C MET A 71 0.80 -1.91 -32.34
N ARG A 72 2.06 -1.89 -32.80
CA ARG A 72 2.55 -2.78 -33.87
C ARG A 72 2.38 -4.26 -33.51
N HIS A 73 2.64 -4.62 -32.26
CA HIS A 73 2.43 -5.99 -31.74
C HIS A 73 0.97 -6.31 -31.40
N GLY A 74 0.05 -5.36 -31.61
CA GLY A 74 -1.38 -5.53 -31.34
C GLY A 74 -1.72 -5.69 -29.86
N LEU A 75 -0.82 -5.30 -28.95
CA LEU A 75 -1.03 -5.27 -27.50
C LEU A 75 -2.02 -4.17 -27.12
N ILE A 76 -2.07 -3.12 -27.94
CA ILE A 76 -3.04 -2.03 -27.88
C ILE A 76 -3.79 -1.94 -29.20
N ARG A 77 -5.12 -1.88 -29.14
CA ARG A 77 -5.98 -1.64 -30.31
C ARG A 77 -7.11 -0.70 -29.93
N GLY A 78 -7.31 0.37 -30.71
CA GLY A 78 -8.36 1.36 -30.44
C GLY A 78 -8.30 1.96 -29.03
N GLY A 79 -7.08 2.22 -28.53
CA GLY A 79 -6.84 2.76 -27.18
C GLY A 79 -7.07 1.79 -26.02
N ARG A 80 -7.40 0.52 -26.31
CA ARG A 80 -7.62 -0.53 -25.30
C ARG A 80 -6.41 -1.43 -25.16
N PHE A 81 -6.13 -1.83 -23.92
CA PHE A 81 -5.06 -2.75 -23.56
C PHE A 81 -5.57 -4.20 -23.58
N PHE A 82 -4.93 -5.06 -24.36
CA PHE A 82 -5.31 -6.47 -24.52
C PHE A 82 -4.43 -7.35 -23.64
N TRP A 83 -4.91 -7.61 -22.42
CA TRP A 83 -4.16 -8.35 -21.39
C TRP A 83 -3.71 -9.74 -21.84
N ASN A 84 -4.61 -10.56 -22.40
CA ASN A 84 -4.28 -11.94 -22.76
C ASN A 84 -3.18 -12.01 -23.81
N THR A 85 -3.30 -11.20 -24.88
CA THR A 85 -2.29 -11.06 -25.93
C THR A 85 -0.96 -10.56 -25.38
N THR A 86 -0.99 -9.62 -24.43
CA THR A 86 0.23 -9.09 -23.80
C THR A 86 0.91 -10.16 -22.93
N LYS A 87 0.13 -10.90 -22.15
CA LYS A 87 0.65 -12.01 -21.35
C LYS A 87 1.31 -13.06 -22.23
N GLU A 88 0.68 -13.45 -23.33
CA GLU A 88 1.23 -14.42 -24.29
C GLU A 88 2.51 -13.90 -24.95
N TYR A 89 2.51 -12.64 -25.39
CA TYR A 89 3.67 -11.99 -26.00
C TYR A 89 4.89 -12.04 -25.08
N PHE A 90 4.75 -11.56 -23.85
CA PHE A 90 5.87 -11.57 -22.91
C PHE A 90 6.21 -12.98 -22.40
N ALA A 91 5.24 -13.90 -22.31
CA ALA A 91 5.51 -15.28 -21.91
C ALA A 91 6.50 -15.99 -22.85
N GLN A 92 6.48 -15.64 -24.13
CA GLN A 92 7.34 -16.21 -25.17
C GLN A 92 8.62 -15.39 -25.42
N HIS A 93 8.74 -14.19 -24.82
CA HIS A 93 9.82 -13.28 -25.12
C HIS A 93 11.13 -13.65 -24.38
N SER A 94 12.26 -13.59 -25.06
CA SER A 94 13.59 -13.92 -24.49
C SER A 94 13.99 -13.03 -23.31
N LEU A 95 13.57 -11.76 -23.34
CA LEU A 95 13.80 -10.77 -22.29
C LEU A 95 12.91 -10.93 -21.06
N ARG A 96 11.96 -11.87 -21.04
CA ARG A 96 11.05 -12.06 -19.91
C ARG A 96 11.76 -12.18 -18.55
N PRO A 97 12.82 -13.01 -18.40
CA PRO A 97 13.50 -13.14 -17.12
C PRO A 97 14.11 -11.81 -16.63
N VAL A 98 14.63 -11.00 -17.56
CA VAL A 98 15.21 -9.68 -17.26
C VAL A 98 14.10 -8.70 -16.86
N VAL A 99 12.99 -8.66 -17.61
CA VAL A 99 11.83 -7.82 -17.31
C VAL A 99 11.25 -8.15 -15.93
N GLU A 100 11.08 -9.42 -15.61
CA GLU A 100 10.57 -9.87 -14.30
C GLU A 100 11.56 -9.54 -13.16
N ARG A 101 12.87 -9.73 -13.36
CA ARG A 101 13.91 -9.42 -12.35
C ARG A 101 14.13 -7.92 -12.13
N THR A 102 13.89 -7.10 -13.15
CA THR A 102 14.03 -5.63 -13.04
C THR A 102 12.87 -4.96 -12.31
N GLY A 103 11.85 -5.71 -11.91
CA GLY A 103 10.71 -5.20 -11.15
C GLY A 103 9.49 -4.81 -12.00
N ILE A 104 9.56 -5.00 -13.32
CA ILE A 104 8.38 -4.85 -14.18
C ILE A 104 7.48 -6.07 -13.98
N ALA A 105 6.49 -5.92 -13.09
CA ALA A 105 5.43 -6.89 -12.98
C ALA A 105 4.56 -6.85 -14.25
N ILE A 106 4.65 -7.90 -15.07
CA ILE A 106 3.70 -8.12 -16.16
C ILE A 106 2.40 -8.60 -15.51
N GLU A 107 1.51 -7.66 -15.21
CA GLU A 107 0.27 -7.92 -14.49
C GLU A 107 -0.94 -7.22 -15.15
N ARG A 108 -2.14 -7.70 -14.82
CA ARG A 108 -3.40 -7.12 -15.29
C ARG A 108 -3.73 -5.85 -14.50
N SER A 109 -2.83 -4.87 -14.52
CA SER A 109 -3.01 -3.60 -13.82
C SER A 109 -3.20 -2.42 -14.78
N GLN A 110 -3.92 -1.41 -14.29
CA GLN A 110 -4.13 -0.17 -15.04
C GLN A 110 -2.80 0.57 -15.26
N ALA A 111 -1.86 0.48 -14.32
CA ALA A 111 -0.54 1.09 -14.41
C ALA A 111 0.27 0.50 -15.57
N PHE A 112 0.36 -0.83 -15.65
CA PHE A 112 1.05 -1.50 -16.75
C PHE A 112 0.39 -1.19 -18.11
N GLY A 113 -0.95 -1.19 -18.15
CA GLY A 113 -1.68 -0.77 -19.34
C GLY A 113 -1.44 0.70 -19.73
N ASN A 114 -1.20 1.60 -18.77
CA ASN A 114 -0.87 3.00 -19.05
C ASN A 114 0.58 3.18 -19.55
N ILE A 115 1.52 2.35 -19.11
CA ILE A 115 2.90 2.33 -19.63
C ILE A 115 2.90 1.94 -21.11
N LEU A 116 2.22 0.84 -21.45
CA LEU A 116 2.12 0.43 -22.85
C LEU A 116 1.38 1.46 -23.70
N LYS A 117 0.44 2.22 -23.12
CA LYS A 117 -0.24 3.35 -23.78
C LYS A 117 0.56 4.64 -23.73
N GLY A 118 1.84 4.65 -23.37
CA GLY A 118 2.67 5.86 -23.32
C GLY A 118 2.14 6.98 -22.42
N ARG A 119 1.13 6.71 -21.57
CA ARG A 119 0.55 7.66 -20.61
C ARG A 119 1.36 7.73 -19.32
N GLN A 120 2.13 6.68 -19.06
CA GLN A 120 3.09 6.58 -17.97
C GLN A 120 4.42 6.11 -18.54
N PHE A 121 5.52 6.48 -17.88
CA PHE A 121 6.86 6.08 -18.27
C PHE A 121 7.52 5.26 -17.16
N LEU A 122 8.40 4.34 -17.55
CA LEU A 122 9.25 3.59 -16.63
C LEU A 122 10.36 4.51 -16.13
N ARG A 123 10.38 4.77 -14.82
CA ARG A 123 11.34 5.70 -14.21
C ARG A 123 12.74 5.11 -14.10
N HIS A 124 12.82 3.80 -13.94
CA HIS A 124 14.09 3.12 -13.80
C HIS A 124 14.69 2.88 -15.19
N PRO A 125 15.94 3.30 -15.45
CA PRO A 125 16.52 3.24 -16.80
C PRO A 125 16.64 1.80 -17.32
N ILE A 126 16.96 0.84 -16.45
CA ILE A 126 17.06 -0.58 -16.84
C ILE A 126 15.70 -1.14 -17.23
N GLU A 127 14.62 -0.72 -16.55
CA GLU A 127 13.26 -1.12 -16.91
C GLU A 127 12.88 -0.57 -18.29
N ALA A 128 13.18 0.72 -18.54
CA ALA A 128 12.92 1.37 -19.81
C ALA A 128 13.68 0.71 -20.97
N ILE A 129 14.99 0.44 -20.80
CA ILE A 129 15.82 -0.26 -21.79
C ILE A 129 15.25 -1.65 -22.08
N SER A 130 14.93 -2.41 -21.01
CA SER A 130 14.40 -3.76 -21.14
C SER A 130 13.06 -3.78 -21.87
N MET A 131 12.17 -2.83 -21.58
CA MET A 131 10.88 -2.70 -22.26
C MET A 131 11.04 -2.28 -23.72
N LEU A 132 11.88 -1.27 -24.02
CA LEU A 132 12.16 -0.84 -25.39
C LEU A 132 12.71 -1.99 -26.21
N ARG A 133 13.64 -2.76 -25.66
CA ARG A 133 14.23 -3.93 -26.32
C ARG A 133 13.29 -5.13 -26.38
N ALA A 134 12.37 -5.28 -25.43
CA ALA A 134 11.37 -6.34 -25.49
C ALA A 134 10.32 -6.07 -26.56
N LEU A 135 10.01 -4.80 -26.83
CA LEU A 135 9.01 -4.41 -27.83
C LEU A 135 9.61 -4.15 -29.22
N ASN A 136 10.93 -3.97 -29.33
CA ASN A 136 11.63 -3.75 -30.59
C ASN A 136 12.59 -4.90 -30.89
N ALA A 137 12.73 -5.28 -32.16
CA ALA A 137 13.51 -6.48 -32.52
C ALA A 137 15.00 -6.42 -32.07
N SER A 138 15.61 -5.23 -32.04
CA SER A 138 16.99 -5.02 -31.60
C SER A 138 17.20 -3.62 -31.03
N TRP A 139 18.30 -3.41 -30.31
CA TRP A 139 18.69 -2.07 -29.85
C TRP A 139 19.03 -1.13 -31.01
N ASP A 140 19.63 -1.63 -32.10
CA ASP A 140 19.91 -0.81 -33.29
C ASP A 140 18.63 -0.20 -33.89
N HIS A 141 17.50 -0.90 -33.79
CA HIS A 141 16.21 -0.35 -34.20
C HIS A 141 15.78 0.79 -33.28
N VAL A 142 16.03 0.65 -31.98
CA VAL A 142 15.76 1.69 -30.97
C VAL A 142 16.65 2.92 -31.23
N GLU A 143 17.95 2.72 -31.47
CA GLU A 143 18.87 3.80 -31.84
C GLU A 143 18.34 4.61 -33.03
N LYS A 144 17.91 3.94 -34.10
CA LYS A 144 17.34 4.61 -35.29
C LYS A 144 16.10 5.46 -34.98
N ILE A 145 15.27 5.02 -34.03
CA ILE A 145 14.09 5.78 -33.59
C ILE A 145 14.50 7.07 -32.87
N PHE A 146 15.54 7.03 -32.04
CA PHE A 146 15.97 8.17 -31.21
C PHE A 146 17.07 9.03 -31.84
N MET A 147 17.72 8.57 -32.90
CA MET A 147 18.58 9.40 -33.75
C MET A 147 17.76 10.38 -34.59
N ASN A 148 16.55 9.99 -34.98
CA ASN A 148 15.60 10.89 -35.61
C ASN A 148 14.68 11.49 -34.53
N LYS A 149 14.27 12.75 -34.67
CA LYS A 149 13.31 13.33 -33.73
C LYS A 149 11.98 12.57 -33.83
N PRO A 150 11.53 11.89 -32.77
CA PRO A 150 10.26 11.17 -32.82
C PRO A 150 9.11 12.16 -32.88
N ASN A 151 8.12 11.87 -33.74
CA ASN A 151 6.93 12.69 -33.90
C ASN A 151 6.02 12.47 -32.69
N LEU A 152 6.12 13.27 -31.63
CA LEU A 152 5.26 13.17 -30.43
C LEU A 152 3.78 13.34 -30.80
N VAL A 153 3.10 12.24 -31.14
CA VAL A 153 1.64 12.19 -31.35
C VAL A 153 1.03 11.46 -30.18
N THR A 154 -0.05 12.01 -29.64
CA THR A 154 -0.74 11.40 -28.51
C THR A 154 -1.43 10.12 -29.01
N ILE A 155 -1.33 8.99 -28.29
CA ILE A 155 -2.03 7.75 -28.73
C ILE A 155 -3.53 7.97 -28.85
N GLU A 156 -4.10 8.90 -28.10
CA GLU A 156 -5.50 9.29 -28.21
C GLU A 156 -5.85 9.88 -29.58
N GLU A 157 -4.88 10.46 -30.28
CA GLU A 157 -5.00 10.96 -31.65
C GLU A 157 -4.73 9.83 -32.66
N GLN A 158 -3.82 8.90 -32.37
CA GLN A 158 -3.50 7.76 -33.25
C GLN A 158 -4.53 6.64 -33.20
N CYS A 159 -5.17 6.43 -32.05
CA CYS A 159 -6.25 5.48 -31.86
C CYS A 159 -7.56 6.23 -31.93
N ASN A 160 -8.25 6.15 -33.08
CA ASN A 160 -9.67 6.50 -33.15
C ASN A 160 -10.37 5.87 -31.95
N PRO A 161 -10.95 6.68 -31.02
CA PRO A 161 -11.59 6.12 -29.86
C PRO A 161 -12.73 5.25 -30.38
N VAL A 162 -12.57 3.94 -30.27
CA VAL A 162 -13.68 3.00 -30.51
C VAL A 162 -14.75 3.47 -29.56
N LYS A 163 -15.79 4.14 -30.08
CA LYS A 163 -16.88 4.77 -29.33
C LYS A 163 -17.32 3.77 -28.26
N THR A 164 -16.74 3.89 -27.07
CA THR A 164 -17.10 3.03 -25.95
C THR A 164 -18.52 3.46 -25.66
N ALA A 165 -19.48 2.57 -25.89
CA ALA A 165 -20.83 2.77 -25.42
C ALA A 165 -20.72 3.30 -23.98
N PRO A 166 -21.44 4.38 -23.64
CA PRO A 166 -21.32 5.03 -22.35
C PRO A 166 -21.42 3.93 -21.29
N ARG A 167 -20.39 3.83 -20.45
CA ARG A 167 -20.29 2.82 -19.41
C ARG A 167 -21.60 2.90 -18.62
N LYS A 168 -22.47 1.89 -18.75
CA LYS A 168 -23.77 1.88 -18.06
C LYS A 168 -23.47 2.17 -16.61
N ASP A 169 -24.08 3.22 -16.09
CA ASP A 169 -24.01 3.55 -14.68
C ASP A 169 -24.70 2.41 -13.92
N TRP A 170 -23.88 1.46 -13.47
CA TRP A 170 -24.34 0.22 -12.87
C TRP A 170 -25.19 0.51 -11.63
N THR A 171 -24.87 1.57 -10.90
CA THR A 171 -25.62 2.00 -9.72
C THR A 171 -27.02 2.46 -10.12
N LYS A 172 -27.15 3.31 -11.14
CA LYS A 172 -28.47 3.73 -11.66
C LYS A 172 -29.27 2.56 -12.22
N TYR A 173 -28.60 1.66 -12.94
CA TYR A 173 -29.24 0.47 -13.48
C TYR A 173 -29.75 -0.46 -12.38
N HIS A 174 -28.91 -0.74 -11.37
CA HIS A 174 -29.24 -1.57 -10.21
C HIS A 174 -30.41 -0.98 -9.43
N GLN A 175 -30.36 0.32 -9.11
CA GLN A 175 -31.46 0.99 -8.42
C GLN A 175 -32.75 0.96 -9.23
N SER A 176 -32.68 1.19 -10.54
CA SER A 176 -33.85 1.11 -11.42
C SER A 176 -34.43 -0.31 -11.47
N TYR A 177 -33.58 -1.32 -11.49
CA TYR A 177 -33.97 -2.73 -11.44
C TYR A 177 -34.67 -3.06 -10.10
N ILE A 178 -34.09 -2.67 -8.96
CA ILE A 178 -34.69 -2.88 -7.64
C ILE A 178 -36.06 -2.19 -7.58
N ASN A 179 -36.15 -0.92 -7.98
CA ASN A 179 -37.41 -0.16 -7.92
C ASN A 179 -38.51 -0.79 -8.79
N ARG A 180 -38.16 -1.24 -10.01
CA ARG A 180 -39.13 -1.89 -10.92
C ARG A 180 -39.61 -3.24 -10.39
N ASN A 181 -38.73 -3.98 -9.73
CA ASN A 181 -39.02 -5.34 -9.26
C ASN A 181 -39.32 -5.41 -7.76
N PHE A 182 -39.47 -4.27 -7.08
CA PHE A 182 -39.50 -4.18 -5.62
C PHE A 182 -40.53 -5.14 -5.01
N LYS A 183 -41.78 -5.13 -5.48
CA LYS A 183 -42.85 -5.99 -4.93
C LYS A 183 -42.52 -7.49 -5.04
N SER A 184 -42.01 -7.92 -6.20
CA SER A 184 -41.67 -9.32 -6.45
C SER A 184 -40.47 -9.75 -5.61
N LEU A 185 -39.41 -8.94 -5.59
CA LEU A 185 -38.22 -9.18 -4.78
C LEU A 185 -38.54 -9.17 -3.28
N PHE A 186 -39.37 -8.24 -2.83
CA PHE A 186 -39.79 -8.12 -1.44
C PHE A 186 -40.57 -9.36 -1.01
N SER A 187 -41.60 -9.78 -1.75
CA SER A 187 -42.38 -10.97 -1.43
C SER A 187 -41.51 -12.24 -1.36
N ARG A 188 -40.60 -12.41 -2.33
CA ARG A 188 -39.66 -13.53 -2.36
C ARG A 188 -38.74 -13.52 -1.15
N TYR A 189 -38.06 -12.41 -0.89
CA TYR A 189 -37.08 -12.35 0.19
C TYR A 189 -37.73 -12.30 1.58
N ALA A 190 -38.90 -11.69 1.73
CA ALA A 190 -39.64 -11.69 2.99
C ALA A 190 -40.08 -13.11 3.37
N SER A 191 -40.50 -13.93 2.40
CA SER A 191 -40.81 -15.35 2.65
C SER A 191 -39.58 -16.13 3.13
N GLN A 192 -38.42 -15.91 2.50
CA GLN A 192 -37.16 -16.53 2.92
C GLN A 192 -36.68 -16.03 4.29
N TYR A 193 -36.89 -14.74 4.56
CA TYR A 193 -36.57 -14.13 5.85
C TYR A 193 -37.41 -14.77 6.97
N ASP A 194 -38.70 -14.97 6.74
CA ASP A 194 -39.61 -15.59 7.70
C ASP A 194 -39.29 -17.08 7.94
N GLU A 195 -38.95 -17.81 6.89
CA GLU A 195 -38.48 -19.20 6.99
C GLU A 195 -37.20 -19.29 7.85
N LEU A 196 -36.18 -18.47 7.54
CA LEU A 196 -34.96 -18.39 8.33
C LEU A 196 -35.22 -17.97 9.78
N ARG A 197 -36.23 -17.12 10.01
CA ARG A 197 -36.61 -16.68 11.35
C ARG A 197 -37.23 -17.81 12.16
N ARG A 198 -38.09 -18.63 11.54
CA ARG A 198 -38.71 -19.81 12.16
C ARG A 198 -37.68 -20.89 12.46
N GLU A 199 -36.71 -21.09 11.56
CA GLU A 199 -35.62 -22.05 11.77
C GLU A 199 -34.62 -21.61 12.85
N ARG A 200 -34.35 -20.30 12.95
CA ARG A 200 -33.30 -19.74 13.79
C ARG A 200 -33.77 -18.52 14.60
N PRO A 201 -34.69 -18.72 15.56
CA PRO A 201 -35.26 -17.64 16.36
C PRO A 201 -34.23 -16.94 17.28
N GLU A 202 -33.08 -17.55 17.52
CA GLU A 202 -31.97 -16.98 18.30
C GLU A 202 -31.16 -15.91 17.54
N LEU A 203 -31.23 -15.87 16.20
CA LEU A 203 -30.45 -14.95 15.39
C LEU A 203 -31.07 -13.56 15.32
N SER A 204 -30.22 -12.53 15.41
CA SER A 204 -30.63 -11.13 15.20
C SER A 204 -30.97 -10.84 13.73
N HIS A 205 -31.75 -9.78 13.48
CA HIS A 205 -32.07 -9.32 12.11
C HIS A 205 -30.82 -9.20 11.22
N VAL A 206 -29.73 -8.60 11.74
CA VAL A 206 -28.46 -8.48 11.00
C VAL A 206 -27.83 -9.83 10.67
N GLN A 207 -27.92 -10.81 11.58
CA GLN A 207 -27.40 -12.15 11.32
C GLN A 207 -28.25 -12.91 10.30
N LEU A 208 -29.57 -12.76 10.35
CA LEU A 208 -30.50 -13.33 9.37
C LEU A 208 -30.27 -12.73 7.98
N MET A 209 -30.12 -11.41 7.87
CA MET A 209 -29.84 -10.73 6.61
C MET A 209 -28.51 -11.14 5.95
N ARG A 210 -27.53 -11.61 6.72
CA ARG A 210 -26.26 -12.16 6.18
C ARG A 210 -26.41 -13.54 5.55
N LEU A 211 -27.47 -14.27 5.89
CA LEU A 211 -27.77 -15.58 5.29
C LEU A 211 -28.56 -15.43 3.98
N LEU A 212 -29.11 -14.24 3.73
CA LEU A 212 -29.83 -13.94 2.49
C LEU A 212 -28.89 -13.41 1.39
N PRO A 213 -29.31 -13.48 0.12
CA PRO A 213 -28.57 -12.87 -0.99
C PRO A 213 -28.34 -11.37 -0.77
N THR A 214 -27.20 -10.84 -1.23
CA THR A 214 -26.83 -9.43 -1.02
C THR A 214 -27.91 -8.44 -1.47
N THR A 215 -28.62 -8.77 -2.55
CA THR A 215 -29.74 -7.96 -3.09
C THR A 215 -30.94 -7.85 -2.15
N ALA A 216 -31.09 -8.77 -1.18
CA ALA A 216 -32.15 -8.69 -0.19
C ALA A 216 -31.94 -7.47 0.74
N ASN A 217 -30.71 -7.05 1.00
CA ASN A 217 -30.41 -5.87 1.83
C ASN A 217 -30.94 -4.56 1.21
N ASP A 218 -31.08 -4.52 -0.11
CA ASP A 218 -31.61 -3.34 -0.82
C ASP A 218 -33.14 -3.24 -0.74
N VAL A 219 -33.81 -4.32 -0.32
CA VAL A 219 -35.27 -4.47 -0.38
C VAL A 219 -35.89 -4.68 1.01
N LEU A 220 -35.26 -5.49 1.85
CA LEU A 220 -35.72 -5.82 3.21
C LEU A 220 -35.05 -4.90 4.24
N THR A 221 -35.55 -3.68 4.35
CA THR A 221 -35.23 -2.80 5.48
C THR A 221 -36.10 -3.13 6.69
N GLU A 222 -35.64 -2.80 7.90
CA GLU A 222 -36.43 -2.94 9.13
C GLU A 222 -37.81 -2.27 8.98
N ASP A 223 -37.85 -1.05 8.42
CA ASP A 223 -39.09 -0.32 8.16
C ASP A 223 -40.02 -1.04 7.17
N SER A 224 -39.46 -1.62 6.10
CA SER A 224 -40.26 -2.31 5.08
C SER A 224 -40.87 -3.62 5.59
N LEU A 225 -40.14 -4.35 6.43
CA LEU A 225 -40.61 -5.57 7.08
C LEU A 225 -41.66 -5.24 8.15
N ALA A 226 -41.41 -4.22 8.98
CA ALA A 226 -42.35 -3.75 9.98
C ALA A 226 -43.67 -3.25 9.35
N ALA A 227 -43.59 -2.49 8.26
CA ALA A 227 -44.76 -2.02 7.51
C ALA A 227 -45.56 -3.17 6.88
N ALA A 228 -44.91 -4.29 6.56
CA ALA A 228 -45.56 -5.50 6.07
C ALA A 228 -46.07 -6.43 7.18
N GLY A 229 -45.95 -6.02 8.46
CA GLY A 229 -46.46 -6.76 9.61
C GLY A 229 -45.54 -7.89 10.11
N TYR A 230 -44.29 -7.94 9.66
CA TYR A 230 -43.32 -8.88 10.21
C TYR A 230 -42.82 -8.40 11.57
N ASP A 231 -42.75 -9.32 12.54
CA ASP A 231 -42.10 -9.07 13.82
C ASP A 231 -40.59 -9.04 13.62
N VAL A 232 -40.06 -7.85 13.34
CA VAL A 232 -38.62 -7.64 13.20
C VAL A 232 -38.04 -7.62 14.61
N PRO A 233 -37.17 -8.58 14.98
CA PRO A 233 -36.55 -8.58 16.29
C PRO A 233 -35.81 -7.25 16.44
N MET A 234 -36.31 -6.36 17.29
CA MET A 234 -35.60 -5.15 17.63
C MET A 234 -34.22 -5.60 18.08
N VAL A 235 -33.20 -5.22 17.33
CA VAL A 235 -31.85 -5.33 17.83
C VAL A 235 -31.86 -4.46 19.07
N LEU A 236 -31.88 -5.06 20.26
CA LEU A 236 -31.52 -4.41 21.51
C LEU A 236 -30.14 -3.84 21.25
N LYS A 237 -30.09 -2.57 20.80
CA LYS A 237 -29.05 -1.92 19.98
C LYS A 237 -27.63 -2.16 20.48
N ASN A 238 -27.08 -3.37 20.36
CA ASN A 238 -25.81 -3.74 20.99
C ASN A 238 -25.62 -3.13 22.39
N GLY A 239 -26.67 -2.80 23.15
CA GLY A 239 -26.58 -1.82 24.24
C GLY A 239 -25.70 -2.36 25.36
N VAL A 240 -25.91 -3.64 25.67
CA VAL A 240 -25.11 -4.42 26.62
C VAL A 240 -23.67 -4.58 26.11
N ARG A 241 -23.49 -4.92 24.82
CA ARG A 241 -22.14 -5.10 24.23
C ARG A 241 -21.35 -3.79 24.14
N ASN A 242 -22.01 -2.69 23.81
CA ASN A 242 -21.43 -1.36 23.73
C ASN A 242 -21.14 -0.82 25.12
N ARG A 243 -22.00 -1.11 26.11
CA ARG A 243 -21.75 -0.79 27.52
C ARG A 243 -20.53 -1.55 28.05
N ALA A 244 -20.48 -2.87 27.87
CA ALA A 244 -19.31 -3.67 28.25
C ALA A 244 -18.03 -3.20 27.52
N LEU A 245 -18.14 -2.86 26.23
CA LEU A 245 -17.02 -2.28 25.48
C LEU A 245 -16.61 -0.90 26.01
N ALA A 246 -17.57 -0.07 26.40
CA ALA A 246 -17.29 1.24 26.99
C ALA A 246 -16.64 1.10 28.36
N GLU A 247 -17.13 0.22 29.23
CA GLU A 247 -16.54 -0.08 30.54
C GLU A 247 -15.09 -0.56 30.42
N MET A 248 -14.83 -1.58 29.58
CA MET A 248 -13.47 -2.06 29.32
C MET A 248 -12.54 -0.95 28.77
N LEU A 249 -13.08 -0.05 27.95
CA LEU A 249 -12.29 1.00 27.33
C LEU A 249 -12.00 2.15 28.31
N VAL A 250 -12.96 2.49 29.19
CA VAL A 250 -12.75 3.44 30.29
C VAL A 250 -11.69 2.90 31.24
N GLU A 251 -11.83 1.65 31.68
CA GLU A 251 -10.85 0.99 32.56
C GLU A 251 -9.46 0.98 31.91
N TYR A 252 -9.37 0.60 30.64
CA TYR A 252 -8.11 0.63 29.90
C TYR A 252 -7.47 2.03 29.85
N ILE A 253 -8.27 3.08 29.58
CA ILE A 253 -7.78 4.46 29.54
C ILE A 253 -7.24 4.89 30.91
N ASP A 254 -7.96 4.59 31.99
CA ASP A 254 -7.56 4.93 33.35
C ASP A 254 -6.26 4.20 33.74
N THR A 255 -6.20 2.87 33.56
CA THR A 255 -4.98 2.08 33.83
C THR A 255 -3.81 2.54 32.97
N ARG A 256 -4.04 2.87 31.69
CA ARG A 256 -2.99 3.33 30.79
C ARG A 256 -2.46 4.69 31.19
N ALA A 257 -3.33 5.61 31.62
CA ALA A 257 -2.93 6.93 32.08
C ALA A 257 -2.07 6.83 33.35
N GLU A 258 -2.50 6.01 34.32
CA GLU A 258 -1.72 5.73 35.54
C GLU A 258 -0.36 5.13 35.22
N PHE A 259 -0.32 4.12 34.36
CA PHE A 259 0.92 3.50 33.91
C PHE A 259 1.87 4.53 33.29
N LEU A 260 1.40 5.36 32.35
CA LEU A 260 2.25 6.35 31.67
C LEU A 260 2.79 7.42 32.63
N ARG A 261 1.99 7.85 33.61
CA ARG A 261 2.43 8.78 34.67
C ARG A 261 3.44 8.12 35.61
N GLY A 262 3.20 6.85 35.98
CA GLY A 262 4.08 6.06 36.84
C GLY A 262 5.44 5.76 36.21
N THR A 263 5.47 5.47 34.91
CA THR A 263 6.72 5.20 34.15
C THR A 263 7.42 6.48 33.67
N ARG A 264 6.98 7.67 34.11
CA ARG A 264 7.54 8.96 33.69
C ARG A 264 7.64 9.13 32.17
N TYR A 265 6.55 8.81 31.47
CA TYR A 265 6.49 8.94 30.02
C TYR A 265 6.90 10.37 29.57
N PRO A 266 7.90 10.53 28.68
CA PRO A 266 8.49 11.83 28.39
C PRO A 266 7.59 12.74 27.55
N GLY A 267 6.73 12.15 26.72
CA GLY A 267 5.79 12.89 25.88
C GLY A 267 4.54 13.37 26.63
N ARG A 268 3.77 14.24 25.97
CA ARG A 268 2.42 14.60 26.42
C ARG A 268 1.49 13.40 26.29
N ILE A 269 0.70 13.13 27.33
CA ILE A 269 -0.32 12.09 27.29
C ILE A 269 -1.57 12.66 26.60
N ASP A 270 -1.71 12.43 25.30
CA ASP A 270 -2.89 12.85 24.53
C ASP A 270 -3.85 11.69 24.25
N GLN A 271 -5.01 11.98 23.66
CA GLN A 271 -6.02 10.96 23.33
C GLN A 271 -5.46 9.82 22.47
N ARG A 272 -4.53 10.11 21.55
CA ARG A 272 -3.93 9.09 20.67
C ARG A 272 -3.03 8.16 21.48
N VAL A 273 -2.26 8.71 22.41
CA VAL A 273 -1.40 7.94 23.32
C VAL A 273 -2.23 7.05 24.25
N LEU A 274 -3.34 7.56 24.78
CA LEU A 274 -4.25 6.81 25.65
C LEU A 274 -4.96 5.65 24.94
N GLN A 275 -5.20 5.76 23.64
CA GLN A 275 -5.85 4.72 22.83
C GLN A 275 -4.87 3.72 22.21
N ARG A 276 -3.56 3.99 22.27
CA ARG A 276 -2.53 3.18 21.61
C ARG A 276 -2.34 1.85 22.33
N GLY A 277 -2.56 0.76 21.60
CA GLY A 277 -2.39 -0.61 22.10
C GLY A 277 -3.71 -1.31 22.44
N PHE A 278 -4.83 -0.58 22.40
CA PHE A 278 -6.14 -1.21 22.47
C PHE A 278 -6.43 -2.01 21.19
N VAL A 279 -6.97 -3.22 21.33
CA VAL A 279 -7.15 -4.21 20.24
C VAL A 279 -8.08 -3.70 19.11
N ARG A 280 -8.80 -2.59 19.31
CA ARG A 280 -9.68 -1.98 18.29
C ARG A 280 -9.58 -0.44 18.24
N PRO A 281 -8.46 0.15 17.77
CA PRO A 281 -8.28 1.60 17.77
C PRO A 281 -9.27 2.32 16.84
N LYS A 282 -9.72 1.65 15.76
CA LYS A 282 -10.65 2.21 14.77
C LYS A 282 -12.11 2.30 15.27
N ALA A 283 -12.44 1.69 16.42
CA ALA A 283 -13.80 1.76 16.98
C ALA A 283 -14.19 3.19 17.36
N LEU A 284 -13.22 4.04 17.74
CA LEU A 284 -13.46 5.43 18.14
C LEU A 284 -13.42 6.42 16.96
N SER A 285 -12.81 6.05 15.83
CA SER A 285 -12.72 6.91 14.64
C SER A 285 -14.00 6.93 13.79
N GLY A 286 -14.96 6.04 14.05
CA GLY A 286 -16.22 6.01 13.33
C GLY A 286 -17.21 7.05 13.89
N LYS A 287 -17.69 7.97 13.04
CA LYS A 287 -18.63 9.05 13.44
C LYS A 287 -19.82 8.58 14.28
N GLY A 288 -20.36 7.37 14.03
CA GLY A 288 -21.50 6.83 14.78
C GLY A 288 -21.18 5.91 15.96
N MET A 289 -19.91 5.63 16.26
CA MET A 289 -19.52 4.80 17.41
C MET A 289 -19.16 5.63 18.64
N ALA A 290 -18.65 6.86 18.46
CA ALA A 290 -18.36 7.77 19.56
C ALA A 290 -19.63 8.11 20.38
N GLU A 291 -20.77 8.28 19.71
CA GLU A 291 -22.08 8.53 20.35
C GLU A 291 -22.62 7.31 21.12
N LYS A 292 -22.14 6.10 20.80
CA LYS A 292 -22.64 4.83 21.36
C LYS A 292 -21.84 4.34 22.57
N LEU A 293 -20.64 4.88 22.80
CA LEU A 293 -19.73 4.49 23.88
C LEU A 293 -19.76 5.52 25.01
N VAL A 294 -20.87 5.53 25.75
CA VAL A 294 -21.11 6.45 26.88
C VAL A 294 -19.96 6.36 27.89
N GLY A 295 -19.45 7.52 28.35
CA GLY A 295 -18.38 7.62 29.35
C GLY A 295 -16.95 7.61 28.79
N VAL A 296 -16.71 7.04 27.60
CA VAL A 296 -15.36 7.01 26.99
C VAL A 296 -14.84 8.41 26.63
N PRO A 297 -15.64 9.32 26.04
CA PRO A 297 -15.18 10.69 25.77
C PRO A 297 -14.78 11.44 27.04
N GLU A 298 -15.49 11.22 28.15
CA GLU A 298 -15.21 11.84 29.45
C GLU A 298 -13.91 11.28 30.05
N ALA A 299 -13.71 9.96 30.00
CA ALA A 299 -12.47 9.34 30.45
C ALA A 299 -11.24 9.82 29.65
N LEU A 300 -11.39 9.98 28.33
CA LEU A 300 -10.34 10.57 27.47
C LEU A 300 -10.06 12.02 27.83
N LYS A 301 -11.09 12.83 28.08
CA LYS A 301 -10.94 14.24 28.46
C LYS A 301 -10.30 14.39 29.84
N ARG A 302 -10.69 13.53 30.79
CA ARG A 302 -10.17 13.51 32.17
C ARG A 302 -8.69 13.13 32.22
N ASN A 303 -8.25 12.21 31.35
CA ASN A 303 -6.88 11.68 31.39
C ASN A 303 -5.92 12.31 30.38
N ALA A 304 -6.42 12.98 29.35
CA ALA A 304 -5.58 13.68 28.38
C ALA A 304 -5.04 14.98 28.97
N GLU A 305 -3.75 15.18 28.83
CA GLU A 305 -3.06 16.36 29.32
C GLU A 305 -3.17 17.53 28.33
N THR A 306 -3.43 18.70 28.88
CA THR A 306 -3.16 19.98 28.23
C THR A 306 -1.65 20.22 28.15
N ALA A 307 -1.24 21.18 27.32
CA ALA A 307 0.17 21.55 27.22
C ALA A 307 0.74 22.12 28.54
N ALA A 308 -0.09 22.73 29.38
CA ALA A 308 0.32 23.27 30.67
C ALA A 308 0.58 22.14 31.68
N GLU A 309 -0.37 21.21 31.82
CA GLU A 309 -0.26 20.05 32.74
C GLU A 309 0.94 19.16 32.40
N TRP A 310 1.21 18.95 31.11
CA TRP A 310 2.41 18.21 30.68
C TRP A 310 3.70 18.87 31.15
N ARG A 311 3.85 20.19 30.96
CA ARG A 311 5.05 20.92 31.40
C ARG A 311 5.21 20.86 32.91
N GLU A 312 4.12 20.99 33.66
CA GLU A 312 4.11 20.89 35.11
C GLU A 312 4.53 19.49 35.58
N ARG A 313 3.99 18.44 34.95
CA ARG A 313 4.37 17.05 35.25
C ARG A 313 5.85 16.80 35.00
N ILE A 314 6.38 17.21 33.84
CA ILE A 314 7.81 17.04 33.52
C ILE A 314 8.68 17.84 34.50
N ALA A 315 8.31 19.09 34.81
CA ALA A 315 9.03 19.91 35.79
C ALA A 315 9.02 19.26 37.19
N SER A 316 7.94 18.57 37.58
CA SER A 316 7.87 17.87 38.87
C SER A 316 8.82 16.66 38.95
N TYR A 317 9.20 16.06 37.82
CA TYR A 317 10.23 15.02 37.78
C TYR A 317 11.65 15.58 37.91
N GLU A 318 11.88 16.81 37.45
CA GLU A 318 13.20 17.45 37.45
C GLU A 318 13.54 18.15 38.80
N ARG A 319 12.52 18.63 39.52
CA ARG A 319 12.70 19.31 40.83
C ARG A 319 13.45 18.48 41.88
N PRO A 320 13.18 17.17 42.09
CA PRO A 320 13.94 16.35 43.03
C PRO A 320 15.40 16.10 42.62
N ALA A 321 15.71 16.16 41.32
CA ALA A 321 17.07 15.90 40.82
C ALA A 321 18.02 17.08 41.08
N ARG A 322 17.53 18.32 40.95
CA ARG A 322 18.33 19.54 41.25
C ARG A 322 18.56 19.77 42.74
N ALA A 323 17.61 19.39 43.61
CA ALA A 323 17.79 19.54 45.06
C ALA A 323 18.93 18.64 45.61
N ARG A 324 19.14 17.47 45.01
CA ARG A 324 20.24 16.55 45.38
C ARG A 324 21.60 16.97 44.82
N SER A 325 21.66 17.65 43.67
CA SER A 325 22.94 18.09 43.09
C SER A 325 23.54 19.28 43.82
N ILE A 326 22.72 20.12 44.46
CA ILE A 326 23.21 21.30 45.21
C ILE A 326 23.81 20.90 46.57
N GLN A 327 23.35 19.82 47.20
CA GLN A 327 23.91 19.35 48.49
C GLN A 327 25.31 18.73 48.36
N HIS A 328 25.69 18.22 47.19
CA HIS A 328 27.02 17.61 47.00
C HIS A 328 28.15 18.60 46.69
N PHE A 329 27.85 19.86 46.39
CA PHE A 329 28.86 20.88 46.05
C PHE A 329 29.36 21.72 47.25
N HIS A 330 28.82 21.53 48.45
CA HIS A 330 29.23 22.25 49.68
C HIS A 330 29.93 21.35 50.72
N ARG A 331 30.87 20.50 50.30
CA ARG A 331 31.93 19.99 51.20
C ARG A 331 33.27 20.53 50.75
N SER A 332 33.70 21.59 51.44
CA SER A 332 35.01 22.23 51.31
C SER A 332 36.18 21.26 51.57
N PRO A 333 37.37 21.52 51.00
CA PRO A 333 38.54 20.66 51.14
C PRO A 333 39.23 20.91 52.48
N THR A 334 39.22 19.91 53.37
CA THR A 334 40.14 19.90 54.51
C THR A 334 41.52 19.45 54.05
N LYS A 335 42.47 20.39 54.10
CA LYS A 335 43.91 20.14 54.08
C LYS A 335 44.27 19.06 55.11
N SER A 336 45.05 18.06 54.72
CA SER A 336 45.84 17.26 55.66
C SER A 336 47.30 17.22 55.20
N THR A 337 48.10 17.98 55.91
CA THR A 337 49.55 17.89 56.07
C THR A 337 49.93 16.59 56.80
N SER A 338 50.96 15.88 56.31
CA SER A 338 51.95 15.05 57.02
C SER A 338 52.78 14.36 55.93
N ASP A 339 54.03 14.76 55.66
CA ASP A 339 55.24 14.57 56.47
C ASP A 339 55.34 13.18 57.12
N VAL A 340 56.01 12.27 56.41
CA VAL A 340 56.93 11.30 57.02
C VAL A 340 58.15 11.17 56.11
N ALA A 341 59.24 11.78 56.57
CA ALA A 341 60.58 11.57 56.07
C ALA A 341 61.02 10.12 56.34
N ASN A 342 61.77 9.56 55.40
CA ASN A 342 62.72 8.48 55.68
C ASN A 342 64.05 8.86 55.04
N SER A 343 65.09 8.81 55.88
CA SER A 343 66.53 9.05 55.63
C SER A 343 67.01 10.49 55.77
#